data_AF-A0A523NN94-F1
#
_entry.id   AF-A0A523NN94-F1
#
_cell.length_a   1.000
_cell.length_b   1.000
_cell.length_c   1.000
_cell.angle_alpha   90.00
_cell.angle_beta   90.00
_cell.angle_gamma   90.00
#
_symmetry.space_group_name_H-M   'P 1'
#
loop_
_entity.id
_entity.type
_entity.pdbx_description
1 polymer ?
#
loop_
_entity_poly.entity_id
_entity_poly.type
_entity_poly.pdbx_seq_one_letter_code
_entity_poly.pdbx_strand_id
1 'polypeptide(L)'
;MSMVTRQQLSDVLRSAKEVSVDPAMAAADWLARDIDPQRGTAVELLTDPSVSIKNLQKAKDVYKTMRILGESANDRRVAARLYAATIAAGLIHHGKRISRQSDAALTRGLKALLADLDMPRPIRRLAESGLAILGSL
;
A
#
# COMPACT_ATOMS: atom_id res chain seq x y z
N MET A 1 34.09 4.60 31.27
CA MET A 1 33.62 3.87 30.07
C MET A 1 32.58 2.86 30.53
N SER A 2 31.30 3.09 30.26
CA SER A 2 30.22 2.20 30.70
C SER A 2 30.12 1.00 29.76
N MET A 3 30.27 -0.22 30.28
CA MET A 3 30.06 -1.45 29.51
C MET A 3 28.56 -1.65 29.32
N VAL A 4 28.11 -1.67 28.06
CA VAL A 4 26.74 -2.06 27.71
C VAL A 4 26.51 -3.48 28.20
N THR A 5 25.56 -3.65 29.11
CA THR A 5 25.23 -4.96 29.67
C THR A 5 24.52 -5.83 28.64
N ARG A 6 24.64 -7.16 28.76
CA ARG A 6 24.02 -8.12 27.84
C ARG A 6 22.50 -7.91 27.70
N GLN A 7 21.86 -7.44 28.77
CA GLN A 7 20.45 -7.07 28.83
C GLN A 7 20.13 -5.83 27.98
N GLN A 8 20.94 -4.76 28.11
CA GLN A 8 20.81 -3.57 27.27
C GLN A 8 21.03 -3.89 25.79
N LEU A 9 21.97 -4.78 25.47
CA LEU A 9 22.18 -5.22 24.09
C LEU A 9 20.98 -5.98 23.53
N SER A 10 20.37 -6.87 24.33
CA SER A 10 19.16 -7.59 23.92
C SER A 10 17.95 -6.68 23.78
N ASP A 11 17.83 -5.66 24.61
CA ASP A 11 16.72 -4.68 24.54
C ASP A 11 16.89 -3.74 23.35
N VAL A 12 18.12 -3.34 23.02
CA VAL A 12 18.43 -2.59 21.79
C VAL A 12 18.15 -3.43 20.54
N LEU A 13 18.54 -4.70 20.52
CA LEU A 13 18.27 -5.59 19.39
C LEU A 13 16.77 -5.91 19.24
N ARG A 14 16.04 -6.04 20.35
CA ARG A 14 14.58 -6.21 20.36
C ARG A 14 13.88 -4.95 19.86
N SER A 15 14.27 -3.78 20.36
CA SER A 15 13.77 -2.48 19.93
C SER A 15 14.06 -2.22 18.44
N ALA A 16 15.27 -2.56 17.96
CA ALA A 16 15.62 -2.47 16.54
C ALA A 16 14.77 -3.40 15.66
N LYS A 17 14.28 -4.52 16.20
CA LYS A 17 13.37 -5.44 15.52
C LYS A 17 11.93 -4.91 15.48
N GLU A 18 11.51 -4.16 16.51
CA GLU A 18 10.21 -3.49 16.58
C GLU A 18 10.15 -2.22 15.70
N VAL A 19 11.30 -1.59 15.42
CA VAL A 19 11.48 -0.49 14.45
C VAL A 19 11.87 -1.04 13.06
N SER A 20 11.40 -2.24 12.70
CA SER A 20 11.53 -2.75 11.34
C SER A 20 10.45 -2.10 10.47
N VAL A 21 10.69 -0.86 10.03
CA VAL A 21 9.92 -0.28 8.91
C VAL A 21 10.12 -1.21 7.71
N ASP A 22 9.06 -1.85 7.22
CA ASP A 22 9.15 -2.65 5.99
C ASP A 22 9.71 -1.76 4.87
N PRO A 23 10.92 -2.04 4.32
CA PRO A 23 11.54 -1.19 3.31
C PRO A 23 10.66 -0.96 2.08
N ALA A 24 9.86 -1.96 1.70
CA ALA A 24 8.93 -1.84 0.58
C ALA A 24 7.79 -0.85 0.89
N MET A 25 7.28 -0.86 2.12
CA MET A 25 6.31 0.14 2.57
C MET A 25 6.95 1.52 2.74
N ALA A 26 8.19 1.61 3.21
CA ALA A 26 8.92 2.88 3.28
C ALA A 26 9.10 3.52 1.91
N ALA A 27 9.47 2.72 0.90
CA ALA A 27 9.56 3.16 -0.49
C ALA A 27 8.19 3.63 -1.00
N ALA A 28 7.13 2.88 -0.70
CA ALA A 28 5.77 3.28 -1.07
C ALA A 28 5.30 4.57 -0.40
N ASP A 29 5.66 4.80 0.86
CA ASP A 29 5.37 6.04 1.60
C ASP A 29 6.14 7.23 1.03
N TRP A 30 7.40 7.02 0.62
CA TRP A 30 8.17 8.06 -0.06
C TRP A 30 7.50 8.46 -1.39
N LEU A 31 7.08 7.48 -2.20
CA LEU A 31 6.35 7.73 -3.44
C LEU A 31 5.01 8.43 -3.19
N ALA A 32 4.32 8.10 -2.10
CA ALA A 32 3.07 8.76 -1.73
C ALA A 32 3.27 10.26 -1.42
N ARG A 33 4.32 10.60 -0.68
CA ARG A 33 4.69 12.00 -0.36
C ARG A 33 5.07 12.79 -1.61
N ASP A 34 5.75 12.17 -2.57
CA ASP A 34 6.11 12.81 -3.85
C ASP A 34 4.86 13.12 -4.70
N ILE A 35 3.85 12.26 -4.64
CA ILE A 35 2.57 12.47 -5.35
C ILE A 35 1.73 13.56 -4.69
N ASP A 36 1.62 13.53 -3.36
CA ASP A 36 0.83 14.46 -2.57
C ASP A 36 1.56 14.77 -1.23
N PRO A 37 2.27 15.91 -1.13
CA PRO A 37 3.03 16.26 0.07
C PRO A 37 2.19 16.43 1.34
N GLN A 38 0.86 16.57 1.22
CA GLN A 38 -0.04 16.64 2.37
C GLN A 38 -0.35 15.26 2.97
N ARG A 39 0.04 14.18 2.30
CA ARG A 39 -0.17 12.79 2.72
C ARG A 39 1.18 12.14 3.02
N GLY A 40 1.37 11.78 4.27
CA GLY A 40 2.63 11.28 4.81
C GLY A 40 2.88 9.80 4.51
N THR A 41 1.86 9.04 4.08
CA THR A 41 1.98 7.60 3.83
C THR A 41 1.13 7.13 2.65
N ALA A 42 1.45 5.97 2.09
CA ALA A 42 0.63 5.30 1.09
C ALA A 42 -0.77 4.94 1.64
N VAL A 43 -0.87 4.66 2.94
CA VAL A 43 -2.15 4.45 3.60
C VAL A 43 -3.00 5.72 3.55
N GLU A 44 -2.47 6.84 4.04
CA GLU A 44 -3.18 8.13 4.03
C GLU A 44 -3.60 8.55 2.63
N LEU A 45 -2.69 8.41 1.64
CA LEU A 45 -2.95 8.77 0.25
C LEU A 45 -4.12 7.98 -0.35
N LEU A 46 -4.28 6.70 0.00
CA LEU A 46 -5.29 5.84 -0.62
C LEU A 46 -6.60 5.77 0.19
N THR A 47 -6.57 6.03 1.49
CA THR A 47 -7.77 5.95 2.33
C THR A 47 -8.50 7.28 2.51
N ASP A 48 -7.85 8.43 2.26
CA ASP A 48 -8.50 9.73 2.39
C ASP A 48 -9.35 10.07 1.15
N PRO A 49 -10.67 10.26 1.29
CA PRO A 49 -11.57 10.54 0.17
C PRO A 49 -11.36 11.91 -0.47
N SER A 50 -10.67 12.85 0.19
CA SER A 50 -10.35 14.17 -0.37
C SER A 50 -9.19 14.15 -1.36
N VAL A 51 -8.42 13.06 -1.43
CA VAL A 51 -7.33 12.92 -2.41
C VAL A 51 -7.89 12.94 -3.82
N SER A 52 -7.38 13.85 -4.65
CA SER A 52 -7.89 14.03 -6.00
C SER A 52 -7.73 12.77 -6.87
N ILE A 53 -8.67 12.57 -7.80
CA ILE A 53 -8.55 11.48 -8.78
C ILE A 53 -7.26 11.55 -9.60
N LYS A 54 -6.74 12.76 -9.84
CA LYS A 54 -5.46 12.96 -10.54
C LYS A 54 -4.28 12.40 -9.73
N ASN A 55 -4.27 12.58 -8.42
CA ASN A 55 -3.26 11.99 -7.54
C ASN A 55 -3.41 10.46 -7.46
N LEU A 56 -4.64 9.93 -7.45
CA LEU A 56 -4.85 8.48 -7.54
C LEU A 56 -4.38 7.90 -8.88
N GLN A 57 -4.54 8.63 -10.00
CA GLN A 57 -4.00 8.20 -11.30
C GLN A 57 -2.47 8.15 -11.28
N LYS A 58 -1.80 9.17 -10.71
CA LYS A 58 -0.34 9.17 -10.51
C LYS A 58 0.10 7.99 -9.63
N ALA A 59 -0.57 7.77 -8.50
CA ALA A 59 -0.28 6.66 -7.59
C ALA A 59 -0.40 5.31 -8.29
N LYS A 60 -1.45 5.13 -9.09
CA LYS A 60 -1.64 3.91 -9.89
C LYS A 60 -0.48 3.69 -10.85
N ASP A 61 -0.03 4.72 -11.55
CA ASP A 61 1.07 4.60 -12.53
C ASP A 61 2.41 4.34 -11.82
N VAL A 62 2.69 5.01 -10.71
CA VAL A 62 3.90 4.83 -9.90
C VAL A 62 3.96 3.44 -9.27
N TYR A 63 2.88 2.97 -8.63
CA TYR A 63 2.85 1.62 -8.05
C TYR A 63 2.86 0.53 -9.13
N LYS A 64 2.33 0.79 -10.32
CA LYS A 64 2.52 -0.11 -11.47
C LYS A 64 3.99 -0.20 -11.87
N THR A 65 4.69 0.93 -11.91
CA THR A 65 6.13 0.96 -12.21
C THR A 65 6.94 0.23 -11.15
N MET A 66 6.70 0.50 -9.87
CA MET A 66 7.37 -0.20 -8.75
C MET A 66 7.06 -1.71 -8.77
N ARG A 67 5.87 -2.13 -9.19
CA ARG A 67 5.53 -3.55 -9.36
C ARG A 67 6.40 -4.23 -10.42
N ILE A 68 6.78 -3.52 -11.47
CA ILE A 68 7.57 -4.05 -12.59
C ILE A 68 9.07 -3.96 -12.27
N LEU A 69 9.51 -2.83 -11.72
CA LEU A 69 10.93 -2.48 -11.55
C LEU A 69 11.45 -2.61 -10.12
N GLY A 70 10.60 -2.97 -9.15
CA GLY A 70 11.00 -3.12 -7.75
C GLY A 70 12.13 -4.14 -7.61
N GLU A 71 13.15 -3.79 -6.82
CA GLU A 71 14.38 -4.54 -6.67
C GLU A 71 14.12 -5.92 -6.05
N SER A 72 13.39 -5.93 -4.93
CA SER A 72 13.05 -7.15 -4.22
C SER A 72 11.69 -7.72 -4.62
N ALA A 73 11.49 -9.00 -4.33
CA ALA A 73 10.16 -9.62 -4.47
C ALA A 73 9.12 -8.96 -3.54
N ASN A 74 9.55 -8.46 -2.38
CA ASN A 74 8.65 -7.76 -1.45
C ASN A 74 8.21 -6.40 -2.03
N ASP A 75 9.10 -5.64 -2.66
CA ASP A 75 8.74 -4.38 -3.34
C ASP A 75 7.67 -4.62 -4.39
N ARG A 76 7.88 -5.63 -5.24
CA ARG A 76 6.93 -5.97 -6.30
C ARG A 76 5.59 -6.46 -5.75
N ARG A 77 5.60 -7.19 -4.62
CA ARG A 77 4.40 -7.62 -3.90
C ARG A 77 3.63 -6.40 -3.37
N VAL A 78 4.27 -5.56 -2.53
CA VAL A 78 3.66 -4.37 -1.93
C VAL A 78 3.12 -3.45 -3.03
N ALA A 79 3.89 -3.20 -4.08
CA ALA A 79 3.47 -2.38 -5.20
C ALA A 79 2.26 -2.97 -5.95
N ALA A 80 2.19 -4.30 -6.12
CA ALA A 80 1.00 -4.95 -6.68
C ALA A 80 -0.25 -4.78 -5.80
N ARG A 81 -0.07 -4.80 -4.47
CA ARG A 81 -1.15 -4.55 -3.50
C ARG A 81 -1.63 -3.11 -3.54
N LEU A 82 -0.70 -2.16 -3.50
CA LEU A 82 -1.03 -0.74 -3.56
C LEU A 82 -1.64 -0.36 -4.92
N TYR A 83 -1.16 -0.94 -6.02
CA TYR A 83 -1.80 -0.78 -7.34
C TYR A 83 -3.28 -1.20 -7.33
N ALA A 84 -3.60 -2.37 -6.76
CA ALA A 84 -4.99 -2.81 -6.64
C ALA A 84 -5.80 -1.90 -5.70
N ALA A 85 -5.23 -1.50 -4.57
CA ALA A 85 -5.84 -0.59 -3.61
C ALA A 85 -6.14 0.79 -4.22
N THR A 86 -5.26 1.32 -5.07
CA THR A 86 -5.48 2.61 -5.75
C THR A 86 -6.66 2.53 -6.72
N ILE A 87 -6.81 1.42 -7.44
CA ILE A 87 -7.99 1.23 -8.31
C ILE A 87 -9.27 1.17 -7.47
N ALA A 88 -9.25 0.45 -6.35
CA ALA A 88 -10.37 0.43 -5.41
C ALA A 88 -10.69 1.82 -4.85
N ALA A 89 -9.68 2.59 -4.43
CA ALA A 89 -9.85 3.96 -3.96
C ALA A 89 -10.49 4.88 -5.02
N GLY A 90 -10.12 4.73 -6.30
CA GLY A 90 -10.78 5.47 -7.39
C GLY A 90 -12.27 5.13 -7.53
N LEU A 91 -12.63 3.85 -7.37
CA LEU A 91 -14.02 3.41 -7.38
C LEU A 91 -14.80 3.90 -6.14
N ILE A 92 -14.22 3.78 -4.95
CA ILE A 92 -14.88 4.08 -3.67
C ILE A 92 -15.05 5.58 -3.48
N HIS A 93 -13.97 6.35 -3.65
CA HIS A 93 -13.97 7.78 -3.30
C HIS A 93 -14.52 8.66 -4.42
N HIS A 94 -14.36 8.24 -5.68
CA HIS A 94 -14.70 9.08 -6.84
C HIS A 94 -15.75 8.45 -7.77
N GLY A 95 -16.22 7.23 -7.49
CA GLY A 95 -17.14 6.50 -8.38
C GLY A 95 -16.54 6.24 -9.77
N LYS A 96 -15.21 6.28 -9.92
CA LYS A 96 -14.54 6.28 -11.22
C LYS A 96 -13.53 5.15 -11.34
N ARG A 97 -13.67 4.35 -12.41
CA ARG A 97 -12.69 3.32 -12.74
C ARG A 97 -11.46 3.95 -13.40
N ILE A 98 -10.32 3.94 -12.71
CA ILE A 98 -9.05 4.48 -13.20
C ILE A 98 -8.14 3.45 -13.89
N SER A 99 -8.66 2.25 -14.17
CA SER A 99 -7.95 1.13 -14.80
C SER A 99 -8.75 0.53 -15.95
N ARG A 100 -8.05 -0.01 -16.95
CA ARG A 100 -8.63 -0.75 -18.09
C ARG A 100 -8.67 -2.26 -17.85
N GLN A 101 -8.23 -2.76 -16.70
CA GLN A 101 -8.33 -4.18 -16.38
C GLN A 101 -9.78 -4.65 -16.46
N SER A 102 -10.01 -5.92 -16.81
CA SER A 102 -11.33 -6.53 -16.71
C SER A 102 -11.76 -6.71 -15.25
N ASP A 103 -13.06 -6.85 -15.00
CA ASP A 103 -13.58 -7.10 -13.65
C ASP A 103 -13.01 -8.37 -13.05
N ALA A 104 -12.92 -9.45 -13.83
CA ALA A 104 -12.31 -10.69 -13.38
C ALA A 104 -10.84 -10.49 -12.93
N ALA A 105 -10.06 -9.68 -13.65
CA ALA A 105 -8.68 -9.40 -13.27
C ALA A 105 -8.59 -8.53 -12.00
N LEU A 106 -9.48 -7.53 -11.88
CA LEU A 106 -9.55 -6.66 -10.71
C LEU A 106 -9.98 -7.44 -9.46
N THR A 107 -11.05 -8.23 -9.56
CA THR A 107 -11.54 -9.11 -8.48
C THR A 107 -10.44 -10.04 -7.97
N ARG A 108 -9.66 -10.67 -8.86
CA ARG A 108 -8.50 -11.48 -8.44
C ARG A 108 -7.46 -10.66 -7.68
N GLY A 109 -7.13 -9.47 -8.17
CA GLY A 109 -6.19 -8.56 -7.51
C GLY A 109 -6.66 -8.14 -6.12
N LEU A 110 -7.93 -7.77 -5.97
CA LEU A 110 -8.51 -7.35 -4.71
C LEU A 110 -8.65 -8.51 -3.71
N LYS A 111 -9.07 -9.71 -4.15
CA LYS A 111 -9.09 -10.90 -3.28
C LYS A 111 -7.70 -11.23 -2.75
N ALA A 112 -6.70 -11.18 -3.62
CA ALA A 112 -5.33 -11.43 -3.21
C ALA A 112 -4.82 -10.33 -2.26
N LEU A 113 -5.21 -9.06 -2.43
CA LEU A 113 -4.89 -7.99 -1.48
C LEU A 113 -5.60 -8.18 -0.13
N LEU A 114 -6.88 -8.53 -0.12
CA LEU A 114 -7.65 -8.76 1.10
C LEU A 114 -7.04 -9.88 1.96
N ALA A 115 -6.53 -10.93 1.30
CA ALA A 115 -5.89 -12.07 1.95
C ALA A 115 -4.46 -11.79 2.45
N ASP A 116 -3.83 -10.69 2.05
CA ASP A 116 -2.42 -10.39 2.37
C ASP A 116 -2.29 -9.72 3.75
N LEU A 117 -2.14 -10.53 4.80
CA LEU A 117 -2.17 -10.05 6.19
C LEU A 117 -1.03 -9.09 6.57
N ASP A 118 0.06 -9.07 5.79
CA ASP A 118 1.17 -8.15 5.98
C ASP A 118 0.81 -6.73 5.52
N MET A 119 -0.22 -6.57 4.68
CA MET A 119 -0.69 -5.25 4.28
C MET A 119 -1.50 -4.58 5.41
N PRO A 120 -1.33 -3.25 5.60
CA PRO A 120 -2.09 -2.50 6.58
C PRO A 120 -3.60 -2.72 6.46
N ARG A 121 -4.29 -2.88 7.59
CA ARG A 121 -5.73 -3.13 7.62
C ARG A 121 -6.55 -2.11 6.84
N PRO A 122 -6.27 -0.78 6.88
CA PRO A 122 -7.02 0.19 6.08
C PRO A 122 -6.89 -0.05 4.56
N ILE A 123 -5.72 -0.50 4.08
CA ILE A 123 -5.51 -0.88 2.68
C ILE A 123 -6.32 -2.13 2.33
N ARG A 124 -6.35 -3.14 3.22
CA ARG A 124 -7.18 -4.33 3.02
C ARG A 124 -8.68 -4.02 3.01
N ARG A 125 -9.13 -3.05 3.82
CA ARG A 125 -10.53 -2.58 3.81
C ARG A 125 -10.93 -1.97 2.47
N LEU A 126 -10.02 -1.27 1.78
CA LEU A 126 -10.30 -0.79 0.41
C LEU A 126 -10.57 -1.97 -0.54
N ALA A 127 -9.87 -3.10 -0.38
CA ALA A 127 -10.09 -4.28 -1.19
C ALA A 127 -11.45 -4.92 -0.96
N GLU A 128 -11.84 -5.05 0.31
CA GLU A 128 -13.17 -5.50 0.72
C GLU A 128 -14.26 -4.59 0.11
N SER A 129 -14.21 -3.29 0.34
CA SER A 129 -15.17 -2.34 -0.22
C SER A 129 -15.18 -2.36 -1.76
N GLY A 130 -14.02 -2.49 -2.40
CA GLY A 130 -13.91 -2.62 -3.85
C GLY A 130 -14.57 -3.88 -4.39
N LEU A 131 -14.44 -5.02 -3.68
CA LEU A 131 -15.13 -6.27 -4.04
C LEU A 131 -16.65 -6.15 -3.89
N ALA A 132 -17.14 -5.39 -2.91
CA ALA A 132 -18.58 -5.16 -2.71
C ALA A 132 -19.16 -4.40 -3.91
N ILE A 133 -18.47 -3.34 -4.34
CA ILE A 133 -18.87 -2.54 -5.51
C ILE A 133 -18.89 -3.38 -6.79
N LEU A 134 -17.97 -4.34 -6.92
CA LEU A 134 -17.90 -5.26 -8.07
C LEU A 134 -18.85 -6.47 -7.96
N GLY A 135 -19.68 -6.56 -6.92
CA GLY A 135 -20.58 -7.70 -6.70
C GLY A 135 -19.85 -9.04 -6.52
N SER A 136 -18.65 -9.02 -5.92
CA SER A 136 -17.72 -10.15 -5.84
C SER A 136 -17.32 -10.53 -4.41
N LEU A 137 -18.10 -10.08 -3.42
CA LEU A 137 -17.91 -10.31 -1.98
C LEU A 137 -18.80 -11.46 -1.49
#